data_AF-A0A839PJA9-F1
#
_entry.id   AF-A0A839PJA9-F1
#
_cell.length_a   1.000
_cell.length_b   1.000
_cell.length_c   1.000
_cell.angle_alpha   90.00
_cell.angle_beta   90.00
_cell.angle_gamma   90.00
#
_symmetry.space_group_name_H-M   'P 1'
#
loop_
_entity.id
_entity.type
_entity.pdbx_description
1 polymer ?
#
loop_
_entity_poly.entity_id
_entity_poly.type
_entity_poly.pdbx_seq_one_letter_code
_entity_poly.pdbx_strand_id
1 'polypeptide(L)'
;MAKKWPTFETKDLVDTPDDAELMRRWKKYDREMKALIATGTVYQDDDGWWHDKATGELIGPDPEIERPGTDEELAQAKPLREAHPDLYEGIQRARGRPPVENRKQQVSLRLSPDVLAKLKASGKGWQSRVDEILRKAVGL
;
A
#
# COMPACT_ATOMS: atom_id res chain seq x y z
N MET A 1 27.22 6.03 13.77
CA MET A 1 26.97 4.76 13.04
C MET A 1 25.54 4.79 12.52
N ALA A 2 25.33 4.96 11.21
CA ALA A 2 23.99 4.97 10.63
C ALA A 2 23.48 3.53 10.54
N LYS A 3 22.36 3.22 11.22
CA LYS A 3 21.73 1.91 11.16
C LYS A 3 21.17 1.69 9.75
N LYS A 4 21.78 0.80 8.98
CA LYS A 4 21.21 0.28 7.73
C LYS A 4 19.94 -0.50 8.08
N TRP A 5 18.81 -0.04 7.55
CA TRP A 5 17.55 -0.79 7.58
C TRP A 5 17.71 -2.08 6.74
N PRO A 6 17.03 -3.18 7.10
CA PRO A 6 17.06 -4.40 6.30
C PRO A 6 16.31 -4.17 4.98
N THR A 7 16.98 -4.46 3.87
CA THR A 7 16.39 -4.49 2.54
C THR A 7 15.51 -5.73 2.41
N PHE A 8 14.24 -5.55 2.06
CA PHE A 8 13.33 -6.66 1.74
C PHE A 8 13.49 -6.98 0.25
N GLU A 9 14.21 -8.06 -0.09
CA GLU A 9 14.20 -8.61 -1.45
C GLU A 9 12.98 -9.52 -1.58
N THR A 10 11.94 -9.02 -2.24
CA THR A 10 10.73 -9.79 -2.57
C THR A 10 11.04 -10.72 -3.74
N LYS A 11 11.20 -12.01 -3.44
CA LYS A 11 11.58 -13.08 -4.37
C LYS A 11 10.53 -13.42 -5.44
N ASP A 12 9.36 -12.81 -5.39
CA ASP A 12 8.18 -13.16 -6.21
C ASP A 12 7.75 -12.07 -7.20
N LEU A 13 8.60 -11.07 -7.46
CA LEU A 13 8.44 -10.23 -8.66
C LEU A 13 9.06 -10.97 -9.83
N VAL A 14 8.20 -11.59 -10.65
CA VAL A 14 8.51 -12.18 -11.95
C VAL A 14 9.37 -11.20 -12.76
N ASP A 15 10.47 -11.69 -13.32
CA ASP A 15 11.51 -10.99 -14.07
C ASP A 15 11.08 -9.58 -14.55
N THR A 16 11.54 -8.56 -13.83
CA THR A 16 11.69 -7.23 -14.44
C THR A 16 12.50 -7.40 -15.72
N PRO A 17 12.09 -6.81 -16.86
CA PRO A 17 12.89 -6.86 -18.08
C PRO A 17 14.33 -6.53 -17.72
N ASP A 18 15.29 -7.35 -18.17
CA ASP A 18 16.72 -7.08 -17.98
C ASP A 18 16.96 -5.59 -18.27
N ASP A 19 17.65 -4.88 -17.38
CA ASP A 19 17.88 -3.43 -17.49
C ASP A 19 18.37 -3.05 -18.91
N ALA A 20 19.10 -3.97 -19.56
CA ALA A 20 19.52 -3.85 -20.95
C ALA A 20 18.35 -3.79 -21.97
N GLU A 21 17.30 -4.60 -21.81
CA GLU A 21 16.11 -4.59 -22.65
C GLU A 21 15.27 -3.33 -22.41
N LEU A 22 15.11 -2.91 -21.16
CA LEU A 22 14.40 -1.68 -20.80
C LEU A 22 15.09 -0.46 -21.42
N MET A 23 16.43 -0.40 -21.36
CA MET A 23 17.20 0.65 -22.01
C MET A 23 17.15 0.61 -23.54
N ARG A 24 17.00 -0.57 -24.16
CA ARG A 24 16.80 -0.69 -25.61
C ARG A 24 15.44 -0.16 -26.04
N ARG A 25 14.37 -0.53 -25.32
CA ARG A 25 13.00 -0.03 -25.55
C ARG A 25 12.95 1.49 -25.39
N TRP A 26 13.56 2.01 -24.32
CA TRP A 26 13.65 3.46 -24.10
C TRP A 26 14.41 4.20 -25.21
N LYS A 27 15.58 3.69 -25.66
CA LYS A 27 16.34 4.30 -26.75
C LYS A 27 15.61 4.26 -28.10
N LYS A 28 14.81 3.23 -28.35
CA LYS A 28 13.96 3.16 -29.55
C LYS A 28 12.89 4.25 -29.48
N TYR A 29 12.16 4.31 -28.37
CA TYR A 29 11.15 5.33 -28.13
C TYR A 29 11.70 6.76 -28.19
N ASP A 30 12.80 7.06 -27.50
CA ASP A 30 13.42 8.40 -27.50
C ASP A 30 13.76 8.89 -28.91
N ARG A 31 14.26 7.98 -29.77
CA ARG A 31 14.57 8.29 -31.17
C ARG A 31 13.31 8.51 -32.01
N GLU A 32 12.30 7.67 -31.85
CA GLU A 32 11.02 7.80 -32.57
C GLU A 32 10.31 9.10 -32.17
N MET A 33 10.27 9.43 -30.86
CA MET A 33 9.71 10.68 -30.37
C MET A 33 10.49 11.90 -30.84
N LYS A 34 11.82 11.87 -30.85
CA LYS A 34 12.62 12.98 -31.40
C LYS A 34 12.34 13.22 -32.88
N ALA A 35 12.09 12.16 -33.65
CA ALA A 35 11.71 12.29 -35.05
C ALA A 35 10.33 12.95 -35.19
N LEU A 36 9.33 12.53 -34.40
CA LEU A 36 7.98 13.10 -34.40
C LEU A 36 7.95 14.55 -33.90
N ILE A 37 8.75 14.89 -32.89
CA ILE A 37 8.89 16.26 -32.41
C ILE A 37 9.55 17.13 -33.49
N ALA A 38 10.56 16.62 -34.19
CA ALA A 38 11.23 17.33 -35.28
C ALA A 38 10.32 17.58 -36.49
N THR A 39 9.37 16.69 -36.78
CA THR A 39 8.36 16.91 -37.83
C THR A 39 7.28 17.92 -37.41
N GLY A 40 7.23 18.29 -36.13
CA GLY A 40 6.26 19.25 -35.60
C GLY A 40 4.82 18.73 -35.62
N THR A 41 4.62 17.42 -35.82
CA THR A 41 3.31 16.76 -35.89
C THR A 41 2.73 16.45 -34.52
N VAL A 42 3.48 16.71 -33.44
CA VAL A 42 3.04 16.46 -32.07
C VAL A 42 3.03 17.73 -31.22
N TYR A 43 2.18 17.78 -30.21
CA TYR A 43 2.17 18.83 -29.19
C TYR A 43 2.11 18.19 -27.80
N GLN A 44 2.53 18.95 -26.79
CA GLN A 44 2.43 18.53 -25.39
C GLN A 44 1.25 19.25 -24.74
N ASP A 45 0.42 18.55 -23.98
CA ASP A 45 -0.65 19.16 -23.17
C ASP A 45 -0.12 19.75 -21.86
N ASP A 46 -1.02 20.31 -21.04
CA ASP A 46 -0.69 20.95 -19.76
C ASP A 46 -0.15 19.94 -18.73
N ASP A 47 -0.47 18.65 -18.88
CA ASP A 47 -0.05 17.56 -18.01
C ASP A 47 1.25 16.88 -18.49
N GLY A 48 1.83 17.35 -19.60
CA GLY A 48 3.10 16.86 -20.12
C GLY A 48 2.98 15.65 -21.05
N TRP A 49 1.79 15.30 -21.51
CA TRP A 49 1.55 14.19 -22.44
C TRP A 49 1.65 14.63 -23.90
N TRP A 50 2.15 13.74 -24.75
CA TRP A 50 2.29 14.00 -26.18
C TRP A 50 1.04 13.59 -26.95
N HIS A 51 0.57 14.47 -27.83
CA HIS A 51 -0.57 14.25 -28.70
C HIS A 51 -0.20 14.43 -30.16
N ASP A 52 -0.82 13.64 -31.02
CA ASP A 52 -0.80 13.89 -32.46
C ASP A 52 -1.60 15.16 -32.78
N LYS A 53 -1.02 16.10 -33.54
CA LYS A 53 -1.69 17.36 -33.90
C LYS A 53 -2.84 17.19 -34.88
N ALA A 54 -2.86 16.13 -35.68
CA ALA A 54 -3.89 15.93 -36.71
C ALA A 54 -5.13 15.22 -36.15
N THR A 55 -4.92 14.25 -35.26
CA THR A 55 -5.98 13.39 -34.69
C THR A 55 -6.33 13.75 -33.24
N GLY A 56 -5.42 14.38 -32.50
CA GLY A 56 -5.56 14.64 -31.06
C GLY A 56 -5.32 13.42 -30.17
N GLU A 57 -4.98 12.27 -30.76
CA GLU A 57 -4.76 11.02 -30.03
C GLU A 57 -3.47 11.06 -29.18
N LEU A 58 -3.50 10.36 -28.05
CA LEU A 58 -2.37 10.24 -27.14
C LEU A 58 -1.26 9.39 -27.77
N ILE A 59 -0.03 9.91 -27.77
CA ILE A 59 1.16 9.22 -28.24
C ILE A 59 2.01 8.82 -27.02
N GLY A 60 2.01 7.53 -26.71
CA GLY A 60 2.83 6.92 -25.66
C GLY A 60 3.72 5.78 -26.19
N PRO A 61 4.82 5.43 -25.50
CA PRO A 61 5.67 4.29 -25.85
C PRO A 61 4.97 2.95 -25.76
N ASP A 62 3.87 2.90 -25.02
CA ASP A 62 3.17 1.68 -24.68
C ASP A 62 1.69 1.84 -25.03
N PRO A 63 1.12 0.98 -25.88
CA PRO A 63 -0.31 0.98 -26.15
C PRO A 63 -1.16 0.70 -24.89
N GLU A 64 -0.56 0.22 -23.80
CA GLU A 64 -1.24 0.01 -22.50
C GLU A 64 -1.14 1.22 -21.55
N ILE A 65 -0.37 2.27 -21.89
CA ILE A 65 -0.32 3.47 -21.04
C ILE A 65 -1.60 4.28 -21.24
N GLU A 66 -2.54 4.07 -20.34
CA GLU A 66 -3.72 4.91 -20.18
C GLU A 66 -3.36 6.17 -19.35
N ARG A 67 -4.00 7.29 -19.67
CA ARG A 67 -3.86 8.50 -18.84
C ARG A 67 -4.42 8.24 -17.44
N PRO A 68 -3.88 8.87 -16.39
CA PRO A 68 -4.58 8.98 -15.12
C PRO A 68 -5.94 9.62 -15.36
N GLY A 69 -7.00 9.07 -14.74
CA GLY A 69 -8.34 9.67 -14.82
C GLY A 69 -8.31 11.13 -14.34
N THR A 70 -9.03 12.01 -15.03
CA THR A 70 -9.11 13.42 -14.64
C THR A 70 -9.87 13.57 -13.32
N ASP A 71 -9.70 14.71 -12.64
CA ASP A 71 -10.44 15.00 -11.41
C ASP A 71 -11.97 14.93 -11.61
N GLU A 72 -12.46 15.32 -12.79
CA GLU A 72 -13.88 15.21 -13.16
C GLU A 72 -14.34 13.76 -13.31
N GLU A 73 -13.52 12.91 -13.94
CA GLU A 73 -13.79 11.48 -14.08
C GLU A 73 -13.75 10.76 -12.72
N LEU A 74 -12.78 11.13 -11.87
CA LEU A 74 -12.65 10.61 -10.52
C LEU A 74 -13.82 11.08 -9.62
N ALA A 75 -14.31 12.30 -9.81
CA ALA A 75 -15.47 12.82 -9.07
C ALA A 75 -16.77 12.06 -9.39
N GLN A 76 -16.86 11.47 -10.59
CA GLN A 76 -17.99 10.62 -10.99
C GLN A 76 -17.85 9.16 -10.57
N ALA A 77 -16.71 8.78 -9.97
CA ALA A 77 -16.47 7.41 -9.55
C ALA A 77 -17.49 6.96 -8.51
N LYS A 78 -18.05 5.76 -8.72
CA LYS A 78 -19.02 5.17 -7.79
C LYS A 78 -18.31 4.38 -6.70
N PRO A 79 -18.85 4.37 -5.46
CA PRO A 79 -18.34 3.50 -4.41
C PRO A 79 -18.33 2.03 -4.85
N LEU A 80 -17.32 1.26 -4.42
CA LEU A 80 -17.17 -0.17 -4.78
C LEU A 80 -18.43 -0.99 -4.51
N ARG A 81 -19.17 -0.67 -3.42
CA ARG A 81 -20.43 -1.34 -3.06
C ARG A 81 -21.53 -1.19 -4.12
N GLU A 82 -21.48 -0.12 -4.90
CA GLU A 82 -22.46 0.17 -5.96
C GLU A 82 -21.96 -0.30 -7.32
N ALA A 83 -20.65 -0.14 -7.59
CA ALA A 83 -20.05 -0.55 -8.85
C ALA A 83 -19.91 -2.09 -9.00
N HIS A 84 -19.57 -2.78 -7.91
CA HIS A 84 -19.35 -4.23 -7.89
C HIS A 84 -19.92 -4.87 -6.61
N PRO A 85 -21.25 -5.04 -6.52
CA PRO A 85 -21.91 -5.58 -5.32
C PRO A 85 -21.40 -6.97 -4.91
N ASP A 86 -21.24 -7.89 -5.86
CA ASP A 86 -20.83 -9.28 -5.60
C ASP A 86 -19.41 -9.36 -4.99
N LEU A 87 -18.49 -8.55 -5.53
CA LEU A 87 -17.12 -8.46 -5.02
C LEU A 87 -17.09 -7.84 -3.63
N TYR A 88 -17.89 -6.79 -3.41
CA TYR A 88 -18.01 -6.13 -2.11
C TYR A 88 -18.48 -7.10 -1.02
N GLU A 89 -19.51 -7.92 -1.29
CA GLU A 89 -19.98 -8.93 -0.34
C GLU A 89 -18.92 -9.99 0.00
N GLY A 90 -18.12 -10.41 -0.98
CA GLY A 90 -17.02 -11.36 -0.78
C GLY A 90 -15.93 -10.82 0.15
N ILE A 91 -15.59 -9.53 0.02
CA ILE A 91 -14.52 -8.88 0.82
C ILE A 91 -15.00 -8.55 2.24
N GLN A 92 -16.27 -8.18 2.43
CA GLN A 92 -16.81 -7.82 3.75
C GLN A 92 -16.71 -8.95 4.78
N ARG A 93 -16.68 -10.21 4.33
CA ARG A 93 -16.65 -11.40 5.21
C ARG A 93 -15.33 -11.63 5.96
N ALA A 94 -14.33 -10.75 5.82
CA ALA A 94 -12.98 -10.96 6.37
C ALA A 94 -12.59 -10.05 7.56
N ARG A 95 -13.50 -9.59 8.42
CA ARG A 95 -13.11 -8.86 9.65
C ARG A 95 -12.83 -9.79 10.83
N GLY A 96 -11.68 -10.44 10.80
CA GLY A 96 -10.94 -10.93 11.99
C GLY A 96 -11.69 -11.86 12.96
N ARG A 97 -11.05 -12.14 14.12
CA ARG A 97 -11.72 -12.83 15.22
C ARG A 97 -12.91 -11.98 15.68
N PRO A 98 -14.11 -12.57 15.87
CA PRO A 98 -15.26 -11.85 16.39
C PRO A 98 -14.90 -11.03 17.63
N PRO A 99 -15.41 -9.79 17.77
CA PRO A 99 -15.15 -8.97 18.93
C PRO A 99 -15.60 -9.71 20.21
N VAL A 100 -14.70 -9.87 21.17
CA VAL A 100 -15.02 -10.45 22.48
C VAL A 100 -15.80 -9.40 23.27
N GLU A 101 -16.98 -9.78 23.76
CA GLU A 101 -17.91 -8.89 24.47
C GLU A 101 -17.27 -8.18 25.67
N ASN A 102 -16.44 -8.91 26.45
CA ASN A 102 -15.71 -8.38 27.60
C ASN A 102 -14.19 -8.52 27.41
N ARG A 103 -13.61 -7.71 26.52
CA ARG A 103 -12.16 -7.68 26.30
C ARG A 103 -11.40 -7.08 27.48
N LYS A 104 -10.21 -7.62 27.79
CA LYS A 104 -9.27 -6.98 28.73
C LYS A 104 -8.91 -5.58 28.20
N GLN A 105 -8.95 -4.58 29.07
CA GLN A 105 -8.57 -3.22 28.70
C GLN A 105 -7.05 -3.05 28.85
N GLN A 106 -6.40 -2.54 27.80
CA GLN A 106 -4.98 -2.18 27.88
C GLN A 106 -4.84 -0.85 28.62
N VAL A 107 -4.19 -0.88 29.77
CA VAL A 107 -3.91 0.31 30.59
C VAL A 107 -2.40 0.47 30.78
N SER A 108 -1.93 1.71 30.90
CA SER A 108 -0.54 2.02 31.24
C SER A 108 -0.42 2.18 32.76
N LEU A 109 0.06 1.13 33.44
CA LEU A 109 0.30 1.12 34.88
C LEU A 109 1.80 1.04 35.17
N ARG A 110 2.31 1.93 36.04
CA ARG A 110 3.68 1.87 36.54
C ARG A 110 3.73 0.99 37.78
N LEU A 111 4.61 -0.01 37.77
CA LEU A 111 4.87 -0.91 38.90
C LEU A 111 6.27 -0.65 39.43
N SER A 112 6.48 -0.82 40.74
CA SER A 112 7.81 -0.78 41.35
C SER A 112 8.74 -1.82 40.70
N PRO A 113 10.04 -1.52 40.50
CA PRO A 113 10.95 -2.39 39.77
C PRO A 113 11.11 -3.80 40.37
N ASP A 114 11.14 -3.88 41.70
CA ASP A 114 11.24 -5.12 42.49
C ASP A 114 9.99 -6.01 42.31
N VAL A 115 8.80 -5.41 42.33
CA VAL A 115 7.53 -6.10 42.07
C VAL A 115 7.50 -6.65 40.65
N LEU A 116 7.88 -5.83 39.65
CA LEU A 116 7.91 -6.26 38.25
C LEU A 116 8.91 -7.41 38.03
N ALA A 117 10.08 -7.35 38.66
CA ALA A 117 11.08 -8.41 38.59
C ALA A 117 10.54 -9.73 39.15
N LYS A 118 9.91 -9.70 40.33
CA LYS A 118 9.34 -10.89 40.97
C LYS A 118 8.21 -11.50 40.15
N LEU A 119 7.36 -10.67 39.54
CA LEU A 119 6.28 -11.13 38.66
C LEU A 119 6.83 -11.78 37.39
N LYS A 120 7.79 -11.15 36.71
CA LYS A 120 8.43 -11.70 35.50
C LYS A 120 9.17 -13.01 35.77
N ALA A 121 9.77 -13.16 36.96
CA ALA A 121 10.43 -14.40 37.37
C ALA A 121 9.46 -15.61 37.42
N SER A 122 8.14 -15.38 37.52
CA SER A 122 7.13 -16.45 37.40
C SER A 122 6.96 -17.00 35.97
N GLY A 123 7.70 -16.46 35.00
CA GLY A 123 7.76 -16.96 33.63
C GLY A 123 6.55 -16.60 32.77
N LYS A 124 6.32 -17.39 31.71
CA LYS A 124 5.22 -17.17 30.76
C LYS A 124 3.88 -17.09 31.49
N GLY A 125 3.06 -16.12 31.09
CA GLY A 125 1.74 -15.89 31.68
C GLY A 125 1.73 -14.99 32.94
N TRP A 126 2.87 -14.40 33.34
CA TRP A 126 2.92 -13.52 34.51
C TRP A 126 1.89 -12.38 34.47
N GLN A 127 1.59 -11.79 33.30
CA GLN A 127 0.56 -10.76 33.16
C GLN A 127 -0.84 -11.26 33.49
N SER A 128 -1.16 -12.52 33.17
CA SER A 128 -2.46 -13.12 33.53
C SER A 128 -2.54 -13.39 35.03
N ARG A 129 -1.43 -13.78 35.68
CA ARG A 129 -1.37 -13.90 37.14
C ARG A 129 -1.54 -12.54 37.84
N VAL A 130 -0.97 -11.47 37.28
CA VAL A 130 -1.18 -10.11 37.79
C VAL A 130 -2.65 -9.73 37.75
N ASP A 131 -3.33 -10.01 36.63
CA ASP A 131 -4.77 -9.78 36.49
C ASP A 131 -5.57 -10.56 37.55
N GLU A 132 -5.27 -11.85 37.77
CA GLU A 132 -5.91 -12.64 38.85
C GLU A 132 -5.66 -12.08 40.25
N ILE A 133 -4.44 -11.61 40.55
CA ILE A 133 -4.10 -10.99 41.84
C ILE A 133 -4.89 -9.69 42.03
N LEU A 134 -4.97 -8.86 40.99
CA LEU A 134 -5.71 -7.60 41.02
C LEU A 134 -7.20 -7.85 41.21
N ARG A 135 -7.78 -8.82 40.50
CA ARG A 135 -9.17 -9.23 40.69
C ARG A 135 -9.46 -9.62 42.14
N LYS A 136 -8.65 -10.52 42.72
CA LYS A 136 -8.77 -10.90 44.12
C LYS A 136 -8.67 -9.72 45.08
N ALA A 137 -7.73 -8.80 44.82
CA ALA A 137 -7.52 -7.62 45.67
C ALA A 137 -8.72 -6.65 45.66
N VAL A 138 -9.49 -6.60 44.58
CA VAL A 138 -10.71 -5.78 44.46
C VAL A 138 -12.01 -6.56 44.70
N GLY A 139 -11.92 -7.86 45.06
CA GLY A 139 -13.08 -8.71 45.35
C GLY A 139 -13.79 -9.31 44.12
N LEU A 140 -13.06 -9.56 43.02
CA LEU A 140 -13.53 -10.15 41.76
C LEU A 140 -12.95 -11.55 41.46
#